data_AF-S7QMV2-F1
#
_entry.id   AF-S7QMV2-F1
#
_cell.length_a   1.000
_cell.length_b   1.000
_cell.length_c   1.000
_cell.angle_alpha   90.00
_cell.angle_beta   90.00
_cell.angle_gamma   90.00
#
_symmetry.space_group_name_H-M   'P 1'
#
loop_
_entity.id
_entity.type
_entity.pdbx_description
1 polymer ?
#
loop_
_entity_poly.entity_id
_entity_poly.type
_entity_poly.pdbx_seq_one_letter_code
_entity_poly.pdbx_strand_id
1 'polypeptide(L)'
;MLEIQLSESPEPFPALHAESAINLEPEDSSGHIPESKSHQDRADQPGGSGDGWNISATLKHGSDSSVDLLLPDRPYDVQLSAMDVHSIAENVWPQEIRDYYASLRSFFQSRKDPQLRPDAPLDFEYLDSKFVLDSNVSVRRSEDAVARPLEPTSSAAAQTTIVVTESVTDLESGQKTIRCEVQCTKPQSDRAWEDFLATCDRLTDDTNRKFHPHVSDYETNVL
;
A
#
# COMPACT_ATOMS: atom_id res chain seq x y z
N MET A 1 -4.67 15.92 -9.96
CA MET A 1 -4.85 14.49 -9.60
C MET A 1 -5.62 14.42 -8.30
N LEU A 2 -6.62 13.54 -8.20
CA LEU A 2 -7.32 13.25 -6.96
C LEU A 2 -7.16 11.76 -6.63
N GLU A 3 -6.72 11.46 -5.41
CA GLU A 3 -6.45 10.09 -4.96
C GLU A 3 -7.22 9.80 -3.66
N ILE A 4 -7.90 8.65 -3.62
CA ILE A 4 -8.53 8.11 -2.41
C ILE A 4 -7.65 6.96 -1.93
N GLN A 5 -6.90 7.19 -0.85
CA GLN A 5 -6.13 6.12 -0.22
C GLN A 5 -6.90 5.59 0.98
N LEU A 6 -7.20 4.29 0.95
CA LEU A 6 -7.69 3.53 2.08
C LEU A 6 -6.50 2.89 2.76
N SER A 7 -6.25 3.26 4.02
CA SER A 7 -5.21 2.64 4.84
C SER A 7 -5.84 1.96 6.04
N GLU A 8 -5.39 0.73 6.28
CA GLU A 8 -5.55 0.06 7.56
C GLU A 8 -4.53 0.65 8.52
N SER A 9 -4.98 1.13 9.68
CA SER A 9 -4.08 1.65 10.70
C SER A 9 -3.42 0.47 11.41
N PRO A 10 -2.08 0.29 11.33
CA PRO A 10 -1.40 -0.65 12.21
C PRO A 10 -1.44 -0.11 13.65
N GLU A 11 -1.88 -0.93 14.61
CA GLU A 11 -1.70 -0.66 16.04
C GLU A 11 -0.20 -0.46 16.36
N PRO A 12 0.17 0.42 17.32
CA PRO A 12 1.56 0.75 17.58
C PRO A 12 2.24 -0.37 18.40
N PHE A 13 2.92 -1.29 17.73
CA PHE A 13 3.86 -2.23 18.37
C PHE A 13 5.28 -2.08 17.81
N PRO A 14 6.33 -2.32 18.62
CA PRO A 14 7.70 -2.10 18.21
C PRO A 14 8.15 -3.17 17.22
N ALA A 15 8.93 -2.74 16.23
CA ALA A 15 9.42 -3.50 15.09
C ALA A 15 9.77 -4.96 15.39
N LEU A 16 9.10 -5.87 14.67
CA LEU A 16 9.55 -7.18 14.19
C LEU A 16 8.45 -7.68 13.23
N HIS A 17 8.85 -7.99 11.99
CA HIS A 17 8.09 -8.55 10.88
C HIS A 17 6.62 -8.94 11.13
N ALA A 18 5.70 -8.35 10.35
CA ALA A 18 4.36 -8.88 10.13
C ALA A 18 3.94 -8.62 8.68
N GLU A 19 3.89 -9.69 7.88
CA GLU A 19 3.14 -9.73 6.64
C GLU A 19 1.64 -9.65 6.96
N SER A 20 0.91 -8.77 6.28
CA SER A 20 -0.55 -8.74 6.29
C SER A 20 -1.02 -8.66 4.85
N ALA A 21 -1.46 -9.81 4.34
CA ALA A 21 -2.10 -9.97 3.06
C ALA A 21 -3.61 -10.08 3.27
N ILE A 22 -4.40 -9.17 2.70
CA ILE A 22 -5.84 -9.40 2.54
C ILE A 22 -6.07 -10.36 1.37
N ASN A 23 -5.65 -11.61 1.47
CA ASN A 23 -6.06 -12.61 0.48
C ASN A 23 -7.58 -12.78 0.55
N LEU A 24 -8.27 -12.33 -0.50
CA LEU A 24 -9.64 -12.71 -0.80
C LEU A 24 -9.56 -13.71 -1.96
N GLU A 25 -9.30 -14.97 -1.63
CA GLU A 25 -9.63 -16.10 -2.51
C GLU A 25 -10.78 -16.90 -1.88
N PRO A 26 -11.82 -17.27 -2.63
CA PRO A 26 -12.82 -18.22 -2.18
C PRO A 26 -12.24 -19.64 -2.34
N GLU A 27 -11.92 -20.30 -1.22
CA GLU A 27 -11.67 -21.73 -1.24
C GLU A 27 -12.99 -22.47 -1.45
N ASP A 28 -13.14 -23.03 -2.65
CA ASP A 28 -14.13 -24.06 -2.95
C ASP A 28 -13.54 -25.39 -2.44
N SER A 29 -14.04 -25.93 -1.33
CA SER A 29 -13.58 -27.23 -0.83
C SER A 29 -14.75 -28.07 -0.35
N SER A 30 -15.22 -28.90 -1.28
CA SER A 30 -16.09 -30.03 -1.02
C SER A 30 -15.35 -31.14 -0.26
N GLY A 31 -15.81 -31.45 0.95
CA GLY A 31 -15.85 -32.78 1.56
C GLY A 31 -14.55 -33.53 1.84
N HIS A 32 -14.27 -33.86 3.11
CA HIS A 32 -14.67 -35.13 3.75
C HIS A 32 -14.13 -35.20 5.20
N ILE A 33 -14.91 -35.78 6.11
CA ILE A 33 -14.61 -35.99 7.55
C ILE A 33 -13.87 -37.33 7.71
N PRO A 34 -13.04 -37.54 8.75
CA PRO A 34 -13.54 -38.36 9.87
C PRO A 34 -13.19 -37.86 11.29
N GLU A 35 -14.05 -38.27 12.21
CA GLU A 35 -14.08 -38.05 13.66
C GLU A 35 -12.82 -38.52 14.42
N SER A 36 -12.52 -37.87 15.55
CA SER A 36 -12.34 -38.53 16.86
C SER A 36 -12.35 -37.54 18.04
N LYS A 37 -13.04 -37.94 19.11
CA LYS A 37 -13.44 -37.17 20.30
C LYS A 37 -12.33 -37.10 21.36
N SER A 38 -12.23 -35.97 22.09
CA SER A 38 -12.09 -36.00 23.56
C SER A 38 -12.51 -34.68 24.20
N HIS A 39 -13.31 -34.82 25.27
CA HIS A 39 -13.90 -33.78 26.12
C HIS A 39 -12.83 -33.03 26.92
N GLN A 40 -12.91 -31.69 26.95
CA GLN A 40 -12.38 -30.90 28.05
C GLN A 40 -13.30 -29.69 28.26
N ASP A 41 -14.15 -29.75 29.29
CA ASP A 41 -14.97 -28.64 29.77
C ASP A 41 -14.07 -27.49 30.19
N ARG A 42 -14.11 -26.39 29.45
CA ARG A 42 -13.43 -25.13 29.79
C ARG A 42 -14.46 -24.00 29.76
N ALA A 43 -14.67 -23.43 30.93
CA ALA A 43 -15.65 -22.41 31.24
C ALA A 43 -15.65 -21.24 30.25
N ASP A 44 -16.87 -20.83 29.87
CA ASP A 44 -17.22 -19.63 29.12
C ASP A 44 -16.48 -18.39 29.64
N GLN A 45 -15.54 -17.89 28.84
CA GLN A 45 -15.18 -16.48 28.84
C GLN A 45 -15.76 -15.86 27.56
N PRO A 46 -16.59 -14.80 27.64
CA PRO A 46 -17.02 -14.04 26.48
C PRO A 46 -15.85 -13.17 25.99
N GLY A 47 -14.83 -13.81 25.42
CA GLY A 47 -13.70 -13.21 24.75
C GLY A 47 -14.07 -12.78 23.34
N GLY A 48 -15.05 -11.89 23.21
CA GLY A 48 -15.38 -11.23 21.95
C GLY A 48 -14.52 -10.00 21.76
N SER A 49 -13.21 -10.18 21.60
CA SER A 49 -12.32 -9.13 21.10
C SER A 49 -12.72 -8.88 19.65
N GLY A 50 -13.69 -8.00 19.44
CA GLY A 50 -14.07 -7.58 18.09
C GLY A 50 -12.88 -6.86 17.49
N ASP A 51 -12.14 -7.55 16.62
CA ASP A 51 -11.14 -6.96 15.74
C ASP A 51 -11.85 -5.96 14.82
N GLY A 52 -12.07 -4.76 15.35
CA GLY A 52 -12.69 -3.66 14.66
C GLY A 52 -11.71 -3.11 13.64
N TRP A 53 -11.96 -3.39 12.37
CA TRP A 53 -11.19 -2.83 11.27
C TRP A 53 -11.32 -1.31 11.31
N ASN A 54 -10.23 -0.61 11.65
CA ASN A 54 -10.21 0.83 11.66
C ASN A 54 -9.81 1.33 10.27
N ILE A 55 -10.81 1.59 9.45
CA ILE A 55 -10.63 2.02 8.06
C ILE A 55 -10.55 3.54 8.05
N SER A 56 -9.41 4.04 7.62
CA SER A 56 -9.21 5.47 7.38
C SER A 56 -9.20 5.74 5.88
N ALA A 57 -9.74 6.89 5.48
CA ALA A 57 -9.67 7.37 4.10
C ALA A 57 -9.06 8.77 4.08
N THR A 58 -8.25 9.02 3.07
CA THR A 58 -7.73 10.36 2.79
C THR A 58 -8.06 10.75 1.36
N LEU A 59 -8.49 12.00 1.19
CA LEU A 59 -8.69 12.60 -0.12
C LEU A 59 -7.57 13.62 -0.34
N LYS A 60 -6.89 13.53 -1.47
CA LYS A 60 -5.74 14.37 -1.79
C LYS A 60 -5.95 15.07 -3.12
N HIS A 61 -5.56 16.35 -3.22
CA HIS A 61 -5.60 17.13 -4.47
C HIS A 61 -4.24 17.77 -4.74
N GLY A 62 -3.78 17.69 -5.98
CA GLY A 62 -2.49 18.25 -6.36
C GLY A 62 -2.07 17.98 -7.80
N SER A 63 -0.79 18.20 -8.07
CA SER A 63 -0.11 17.88 -9.33
C SER A 63 1.01 16.86 -9.13
N ASP A 64 1.21 16.04 -10.16
CA ASP A 64 2.31 15.09 -10.27
C ASP A 64 3.04 15.36 -11.59
N SER A 65 4.36 15.28 -11.57
CA SER A 65 5.18 15.18 -12.77
C SER A 65 6.16 14.03 -12.60
N SER A 66 6.28 13.19 -13.63
CA SER A 66 7.24 12.10 -13.67
C SER A 66 8.15 12.17 -14.90
N VAL A 67 9.34 11.59 -14.77
CA VAL A 67 10.31 11.41 -15.85
C VAL A 67 10.97 10.04 -15.75
N ASP A 68 11.01 9.32 -16.86
CA ASP A 68 11.70 8.04 -16.95
C ASP A 68 13.18 8.27 -17.30
N LEU A 69 14.06 7.73 -16.46
CA LEU A 69 15.50 7.73 -16.64
C LEU A 69 15.95 6.33 -17.07
N LEU A 70 16.44 6.26 -18.30
CA LEU A 70 17.02 5.05 -18.85
C LEU A 70 18.44 4.87 -18.33
N LEU A 71 18.74 3.71 -17.76
CA LEU A 71 20.04 3.39 -17.17
C LEU A 71 20.68 2.22 -17.95
N PRO A 72 21.38 2.48 -19.07
CA PRO A 72 21.79 1.44 -20.02
C PRO A 72 22.74 0.38 -19.44
N ASP A 73 23.50 0.74 -18.40
CA ASP A 73 24.44 -0.16 -17.72
C ASP A 73 23.85 -0.79 -16.45
N ARG A 74 22.54 -0.60 -16.20
CA ARG A 74 21.82 -1.14 -15.04
C ARG A 74 20.67 -2.06 -15.50
N PRO A 75 20.33 -3.09 -14.72
CA PRO A 75 19.19 -3.98 -15.00
C PRO A 75 17.81 -3.32 -14.87
N TYR A 76 17.73 -2.18 -14.18
CA TYR A 76 16.47 -1.48 -13.92
C TYR A 76 16.59 -0.01 -14.32
N ASP A 77 15.61 0.48 -15.06
CA ASP A 77 15.38 1.90 -15.27
C ASP A 77 14.71 2.53 -14.03
N VAL A 78 14.80 3.85 -13.90
CA VAL A 78 14.24 4.59 -12.77
C VAL A 78 13.22 5.59 -13.26
N GLN A 79 12.02 5.58 -12.68
CA GLN A 79 11.09 6.70 -12.82
C GLN A 79 11.28 7.65 -11.63
N LEU A 80 11.58 8.92 -11.92
CA LEU A 80 11.58 9.97 -10.91
C LEU A 80 10.24 10.71 -10.96
N SER A 81 9.57 10.79 -9.82
CA SER A 81 8.30 11.51 -9.69
C SER A 81 8.42 12.62 -8.65
N ALA A 82 7.78 13.75 -8.96
CA ALA A 82 7.66 14.89 -8.07
C ALA A 82 6.18 15.22 -7.90
N MET A 83 5.73 15.22 -6.65
CA MET A 83 4.34 15.41 -6.28
C MET A 83 4.19 16.68 -5.43
N ASP A 84 3.24 17.54 -5.80
CA ASP A 84 2.77 18.65 -4.97
C ASP A 84 1.29 18.41 -4.66
N VAL A 85 1.05 17.78 -3.51
CA VAL A 85 -0.25 17.20 -3.15
C VAL A 85 -0.63 17.63 -1.73
N HIS A 86 -1.90 17.97 -1.55
CA HIS A 86 -2.45 18.41 -0.27
C HIS A 86 -3.67 17.58 0.10
N SER A 87 -3.75 17.19 1.38
CA SER A 87 -4.92 16.50 1.92
C SER A 87 -6.10 17.47 2.04
N ILE A 88 -7.27 17.03 1.60
CA ILE A 88 -8.54 17.72 1.75
C ILE A 88 -9.21 17.22 3.02
N ALA A 89 -9.63 18.15 3.87
CA ALA A 89 -10.35 17.82 5.09
C ALA A 89 -11.71 17.15 4.76
N GLU A 90 -12.08 16.13 5.54
CA GLU A 90 -13.26 15.28 5.30
C GLU A 90 -14.57 16.08 5.21
N ASN A 91 -14.69 17.17 5.97
CA ASN A 91 -15.87 18.04 5.94
C ASN A 91 -16.03 18.85 4.64
N VAL A 92 -15.01 18.84 3.77
CA VAL A 92 -15.00 19.52 2.47
C VAL A 92 -15.06 18.50 1.32
N TRP A 93 -15.17 17.21 1.61
CA TRP A 93 -15.29 16.19 0.57
C TRP A 93 -16.62 16.33 -0.21
N PRO A 94 -16.60 16.11 -1.54
CA PRO A 94 -17.81 15.97 -2.34
C PRO A 94 -18.77 14.95 -1.73
N GLN A 95 -20.07 15.17 -1.88
CA GLN A 95 -21.10 14.33 -1.25
C GLN A 95 -21.00 12.88 -1.74
N GLU A 96 -20.75 12.70 -3.03
CA GLU A 96 -20.59 11.42 -3.72
C GLU A 96 -19.46 10.60 -3.09
N ILE A 97 -18.35 11.25 -2.77
CA ILE A 97 -17.18 10.62 -2.14
C ILE A 97 -17.47 10.22 -0.69
N ARG A 98 -18.19 11.07 0.05
CA ARG A 98 -18.61 10.76 1.44
C ARG A 98 -19.58 9.57 1.48
N ASP A 99 -20.55 9.54 0.56
CA ASP A 99 -21.52 8.44 0.46
C ASP A 99 -20.85 7.12 0.05
N TYR A 100 -19.91 7.20 -0.89
CA TYR A 100 -19.08 6.06 -1.28
C TYR A 100 -18.24 5.54 -0.10
N TYR A 101 -17.55 6.42 0.63
CA TYR A 101 -16.76 6.04 1.81
C TYR A 101 -17.61 5.44 2.92
N ALA A 102 -18.80 5.98 3.18
CA ALA A 102 -19.74 5.42 4.15
C ALA A 102 -20.20 4.01 3.76
N SER A 103 -20.48 3.81 2.46
CA SER A 103 -20.83 2.51 1.88
C SER A 103 -19.69 1.50 2.01
N LEU A 104 -18.45 1.92 1.69
CA LEU A 104 -17.24 1.10 1.85
C LEU A 104 -17.03 0.68 3.29
N ARG A 105 -17.08 1.63 4.23
CA ARG A 105 -16.93 1.34 5.66
C ARG A 105 -17.97 0.31 6.14
N SER A 106 -19.21 0.46 5.69
CA SER A 106 -20.29 -0.47 6.02
C SER A 106 -20.03 -1.87 5.42
N PHE A 107 -19.55 -1.93 4.18
CA PHE A 107 -19.17 -3.18 3.51
C PHE A 107 -18.14 -3.96 4.32
N PHE A 108 -17.02 -3.34 4.67
CA PHE A 108 -15.96 -3.99 5.45
C PHE A 108 -16.39 -4.39 6.87
N GLN A 109 -17.18 -3.56 7.55
CA GLN A 109 -17.72 -3.90 8.88
C GLN A 109 -18.65 -5.12 8.84
N SER A 110 -19.38 -5.29 7.74
CA SER A 110 -20.41 -6.31 7.63
C SER A 110 -19.88 -7.70 7.24
N ARG A 111 -18.61 -7.82 6.81
CA ARG A 111 -18.02 -9.04 6.22
C ARG A 111 -18.96 -9.73 5.21
N LYS A 112 -19.73 -8.93 4.48
CA LYS A 112 -20.75 -9.42 3.54
C LYS A 112 -20.12 -9.94 2.26
N ASP A 113 -20.93 -10.63 1.49
CA ASP A 113 -20.67 -11.12 0.13
C ASP A 113 -19.82 -10.11 -0.67
N PRO A 114 -18.66 -10.52 -1.23
CA PRO A 114 -17.85 -9.69 -2.12
C PRO A 114 -18.62 -9.04 -3.27
N GLN A 115 -19.74 -9.62 -3.69
CA GLN A 115 -20.63 -9.06 -4.72
C GLN A 115 -21.33 -7.76 -4.29
N LEU A 116 -21.30 -7.42 -3.00
CA LEU A 116 -21.90 -6.20 -2.45
C LEU A 116 -20.89 -5.05 -2.29
N ARG A 117 -19.73 -5.12 -2.95
CA ARG A 117 -18.77 -4.01 -2.96
C ARG A 117 -19.45 -2.79 -3.60
N PRO A 118 -19.42 -1.60 -2.97
CA PRO A 118 -20.01 -0.40 -3.56
C PRO A 118 -19.23 0.01 -4.81
N ASP A 119 -19.96 0.49 -5.82
CA ASP A 119 -19.38 1.07 -7.02
C ASP A 119 -18.73 2.43 -6.72
N ALA A 120 -17.51 2.65 -7.22
CA ALA A 120 -16.84 3.93 -7.11
C ALA A 120 -17.54 4.99 -7.99
N PRO A 121 -17.66 6.25 -7.54
CA PRO A 121 -18.24 7.31 -8.36
C PRO A 121 -17.34 7.58 -9.57
N LEU A 122 -17.90 7.49 -10.78
CA LEU A 122 -17.16 7.73 -12.03
C LEU A 122 -16.76 9.19 -12.20
N ASP A 123 -17.58 10.13 -11.70
CA ASP A 123 -17.30 11.55 -11.73
C ASP A 123 -17.93 12.26 -10.54
N PHE A 124 -17.37 13.42 -10.17
CA PHE A 124 -17.88 14.30 -9.11
C PHE A 124 -17.34 15.73 -9.33
N GLU A 125 -17.94 16.70 -8.65
CA GLU A 125 -17.53 18.10 -8.71
C GLU A 125 -16.77 18.53 -7.44
N TYR A 126 -15.68 19.26 -7.61
CA TYR A 126 -14.90 19.84 -6.52
C TYR A 126 -14.24 21.15 -7.00
N LEU A 127 -14.34 22.23 -6.22
CA LEU A 127 -13.82 23.57 -6.59
C LEU A 127 -14.26 24.01 -8.02
N ASP A 128 -15.56 23.90 -8.30
CA ASP A 128 -16.16 24.24 -9.59
C ASP A 128 -15.58 23.49 -10.81
N SER A 129 -14.88 22.39 -10.55
CA SER A 129 -14.24 21.55 -11.56
C SER A 129 -14.82 20.14 -11.51
N LYS A 130 -15.07 19.57 -12.70
CA LYS A 130 -15.53 18.19 -12.84
C LYS A 130 -14.32 17.27 -12.90
N PHE A 131 -14.26 16.29 -12.01
CA PHE A 131 -13.25 15.24 -11.98
C PHE A 131 -13.85 13.93 -12.48
N VAL A 132 -13.02 13.11 -13.11
CA VAL A 132 -13.36 11.76 -13.58
C VAL A 132 -12.40 10.79 -12.91
N LEU A 133 -12.93 9.64 -12.48
CA LEU A 133 -12.15 8.55 -11.93
C LEU A 133 -11.27 7.94 -13.03
N ASP A 134 -9.96 8.03 -12.83
CA ASP A 134 -8.97 7.49 -13.78
C ASP A 134 -8.64 6.02 -13.49
N SER A 135 -8.55 5.65 -12.21
CA SER A 135 -8.19 4.29 -11.79
C SER A 135 -8.85 3.92 -10.47
N ASN A 136 -9.21 2.64 -10.33
CA ASN A 136 -9.74 2.06 -9.09
C ASN A 136 -8.87 0.88 -8.65
N VAL A 137 -7.93 1.15 -7.73
CA VAL A 137 -6.88 0.19 -7.35
C VAL A 137 -6.91 -0.11 -5.85
N SER A 138 -6.49 -1.31 -5.49
CA SER A 138 -6.16 -1.70 -4.12
C SER A 138 -4.64 -1.69 -3.95
N VAL A 139 -4.15 -0.97 -2.94
CA VAL A 139 -2.73 -0.82 -2.68
C VAL A 139 -2.39 -1.49 -1.35
N ARG A 140 -1.42 -2.39 -1.37
CA ARG A 140 -0.73 -2.87 -0.16
C ARG A 140 0.67 -2.29 -0.13
N ARG A 141 1.01 -1.63 0.97
CA ARG A 141 2.24 -0.89 1.13
C ARG A 141 3.05 -1.46 2.29
N SER A 142 4.34 -1.67 2.07
CA SER A 142 5.33 -1.94 3.12
C SER A 142 6.43 -0.89 3.08
N GLU A 143 6.91 -0.47 4.24
CA GLU A 143 7.98 0.52 4.36
C GLU A 143 9.20 -0.10 5.03
N ASP A 144 10.34 0.03 4.37
CA ASP A 144 11.63 -0.45 4.82
C ASP A 144 12.60 0.71 5.01
N ALA A 145 13.25 0.72 6.16
CA ALA A 145 14.26 1.70 6.53
C ALA A 145 15.64 1.22 6.05
N VAL A 146 16.22 1.89 5.05
CA VAL A 146 17.57 1.55 4.58
C VAL A 146 18.59 2.53 5.15
N ALA A 147 19.40 2.03 6.08
CA ALA A 147 20.50 2.79 6.66
C ALA A 147 21.65 2.92 5.65
N ARG A 148 22.25 4.11 5.59
CA ARG A 148 23.52 4.30 4.88
C ARG A 148 24.63 3.51 5.60
N PRO A 149 25.53 2.82 4.87
CA PRO A 149 26.73 2.25 5.48
C PRO A 149 27.46 3.35 6.24
N LEU A 150 27.63 3.16 7.55
CA LEU A 150 28.28 4.15 8.41
C LEU A 150 29.73 4.32 7.96
N GLU A 151 30.09 5.50 7.46
CA GLU A 151 31.48 5.93 7.41
C GLU A 151 32.00 5.97 8.86
N PRO A 152 33.11 5.26 9.18
CA PRO A 152 33.54 5.01 10.56
C PRO A 152 33.90 6.27 11.37
N THR A 153 33.92 7.43 10.73
CA THR A 153 34.40 8.70 11.31
C THR A 153 33.29 9.70 11.64
N SER A 154 32.03 9.44 11.27
CA SER A 154 30.94 10.40 11.51
C SER A 154 30.02 9.98 12.65
N SER A 155 30.02 10.73 13.75
CA SER A 155 29.12 10.54 14.90
C SER A 155 27.72 11.16 14.67
N ALA A 156 27.38 11.49 13.43
CA ALA A 156 26.07 12.05 13.10
C ALA A 156 25.05 10.92 13.01
N ALA A 157 23.85 11.13 13.58
CA ALA A 157 22.75 10.19 13.46
C ALA A 157 22.56 9.78 12.00
N ALA A 158 22.59 8.47 11.73
CA ALA A 158 22.44 7.94 10.38
C ALA A 158 21.12 8.44 9.79
N GLN A 159 21.18 9.13 8.66
CA GLN A 159 19.99 9.40 7.88
C GLN A 159 19.55 8.08 7.25
N THR A 160 18.29 7.75 7.46
CA THR A 160 17.65 6.56 6.94
C THR A 160 16.80 6.99 5.74
N THR A 161 17.05 6.37 4.60
CA THR A 161 16.19 6.53 3.43
C THR A 161 15.05 5.52 3.56
N ILE A 162 13.82 5.96 3.27
CA ILE A 162 12.64 5.10 3.29
C ILE A 162 12.49 4.50 1.90
N VAL A 163 12.42 3.18 1.83
CA VAL A 163 12.06 2.42 0.64
C VAL A 163 10.67 1.86 0.86
N VAL A 164 9.79 2.08 -0.10
CA VAL A 164 8.40 1.67 -0.03
C VAL A 164 8.17 0.65 -1.12
N THR A 165 7.63 -0.52 -0.77
CA THR A 165 7.17 -1.50 -1.75
C THR A 165 5.65 -1.50 -1.77
N GLU A 166 5.08 -1.27 -2.94
CA GLU A 166 3.63 -1.24 -3.14
C GLU A 166 3.21 -2.36 -4.09
N SER A 167 2.26 -3.18 -3.66
CA SER A 167 1.52 -4.10 -4.51
C SER A 167 0.20 -3.45 -4.87
N VAL A 168 0.07 -3.02 -6.12
CA VAL A 168 -1.12 -2.37 -6.67
C VAL A 168 -1.92 -3.39 -7.46
N THR A 169 -3.18 -3.62 -7.08
CA THR A 169 -4.11 -4.49 -7.80
C THR A 169 -5.22 -3.64 -8.38
N ASP A 170 -5.33 -3.63 -9.71
CA ASP A 170 -6.44 -3.01 -10.41
C ASP A 170 -7.72 -3.81 -10.14
N LEU A 171 -8.75 -3.14 -9.62
CA LEU A 171 -9.97 -3.80 -9.15
C LEU A 171 -10.92 -4.18 -10.30
N GLU A 172 -10.72 -3.63 -11.50
CA GLU A 172 -11.55 -3.92 -12.67
C GLU A 172 -11.01 -5.10 -13.47
N SER A 173 -9.70 -5.12 -13.72
CA SER A 173 -9.02 -6.16 -14.50
C SER A 173 -8.42 -7.28 -13.65
N GLY A 174 -8.25 -7.07 -12.34
CA GLY A 174 -7.53 -7.98 -11.45
C GLY A 174 -6.00 -7.96 -11.65
N GLN A 175 -5.48 -7.11 -12.54
CA GLN A 175 -4.04 -7.05 -12.82
C GLN A 175 -3.27 -6.53 -11.61
N LYS A 176 -2.20 -7.24 -11.25
CA LYS A 176 -1.33 -6.90 -10.12
C LYS A 176 0.01 -6.37 -10.62
N THR A 177 0.40 -5.20 -10.14
CA THR A 177 1.71 -4.57 -10.39
C THR A 177 2.43 -4.37 -9.05
N ILE A 178 3.75 -4.55 -9.04
CA ILE A 178 4.59 -4.25 -7.89
C ILE A 178 5.44 -3.03 -8.22
N ARG A 179 5.46 -2.05 -7.31
CA ARG A 179 6.25 -0.83 -7.41
C ARG A 179 7.20 -0.74 -6.22
N CYS A 180 8.40 -0.25 -6.45
CA CYS A 180 9.37 0.06 -5.42
C CYS A 180 9.73 1.54 -5.53
N GLU A 181 9.50 2.30 -4.47
CA GLU A 181 9.69 3.75 -4.40
C GLU A 181 10.75 4.06 -3.34
N VAL A 182 11.66 4.97 -3.66
CA VAL A 182 12.58 5.55 -2.67
C VAL A 182 12.08 6.95 -2.36
N GLN A 183 11.92 7.32 -1.08
CA GLN A 183 11.35 8.62 -0.71
C GLN A 183 12.41 9.62 -0.25
N CYS A 184 12.44 10.80 -0.88
CA CYS A 184 13.22 11.96 -0.41
C CYS A 184 12.36 12.84 0.49
N THR A 185 12.41 12.62 1.81
CA THR A 185 11.56 13.33 2.79
C THR A 185 11.92 14.80 3.01
N LYS A 186 13.11 15.24 2.57
CA LYS A 186 13.62 16.60 2.74
C LYS A 186 14.21 17.12 1.43
N PRO A 187 13.38 17.41 0.41
CA PRO A 187 13.86 17.81 -0.91
C PRO A 187 14.62 19.13 -0.94
N GLN A 188 14.59 19.92 0.14
CA GLN A 188 15.37 21.16 0.30
C GLN A 188 16.78 20.92 0.84
N SER A 189 17.15 19.67 1.14
CA SER A 189 18.45 19.32 1.70
C SER A 189 19.29 18.57 0.67
N ASP A 190 20.42 19.15 0.28
CA ASP A 190 21.38 18.52 -0.64
C ASP A 190 21.80 17.13 -0.13
N ARG A 191 22.02 17.01 1.18
CA ARG A 191 22.37 15.73 1.81
C ARG A 191 21.27 14.68 1.67
N ALA A 192 19.99 15.06 1.80
CA ALA A 192 18.89 14.12 1.61
C ALA A 192 18.77 13.67 0.14
N TRP A 193 19.07 14.56 -0.80
CA TRP A 193 19.20 14.22 -2.22
C TRP A 193 20.34 13.25 -2.50
N GLU A 194 21.52 13.49 -1.92
CA GLU A 194 22.66 12.58 -2.03
C GLU A 194 22.32 11.18 -1.49
N ASP A 195 21.67 11.09 -0.32
CA ASP A 195 21.27 9.83 0.29
C ASP A 195 20.17 9.11 -0.53
N PHE A 196 19.23 9.87 -1.11
CA PHE A 196 18.21 9.36 -2.03
C PHE A 196 18.85 8.77 -3.28
N LEU A 197 19.70 9.53 -3.99
CA LEU A 197 20.35 9.10 -5.22
C LEU A 197 21.30 7.91 -4.98
N ALA A 198 22.07 7.92 -3.89
CA ALA A 198 22.92 6.80 -3.52
C ALA A 198 22.11 5.52 -3.22
N THR A 199 20.89 5.67 -2.69
CA THR A 199 19.99 4.54 -2.46
C THR A 199 19.43 4.01 -3.77
N CYS A 200 19.00 4.87 -4.69
CA CYS A 200 18.59 4.48 -6.04
C CYS A 200 19.72 3.75 -6.79
N ASP A 201 20.93 4.29 -6.77
CA ASP A 201 22.11 3.67 -7.40
C ASP A 201 22.34 2.25 -6.87
N ARG A 202 22.29 2.07 -5.56
CA ARG A 202 22.45 0.76 -4.91
C ARG A 202 21.32 -0.24 -5.23
N LEU A 203 20.08 0.23 -5.41
CA LEU A 203 18.93 -0.63 -5.74
C LEU A 203 18.91 -1.03 -7.22
N THR A 204 19.45 -0.19 -8.09
CA THR A 204 19.55 -0.45 -9.53
C THR A 204 20.79 -1.26 -9.91
N ASP A 205 21.76 -1.46 -9.01
CA ASP A 205 22.98 -2.22 -9.28
C ASP A 205 22.76 -3.75 -9.28
N ASP A 206 23.15 -4.44 -10.37
CA ASP A 206 23.05 -5.91 -10.53
C ASP A 206 23.91 -6.69 -9.52
N THR A 207 24.93 -6.07 -8.93
CA THR A 207 25.77 -6.72 -7.90
C THR A 207 25.02 -6.95 -6.59
N ASN A 208 23.85 -6.33 -6.40
CA ASN A 208 23.07 -6.37 -5.17
C ASN A 208 21.89 -7.35 -5.25
N ARG A 209 22.10 -8.56 -5.81
CA ARG A 209 21.09 -9.64 -5.94
C ARG A 209 20.41 -10.09 -4.63
N LYS A 210 20.85 -9.59 -3.47
CA LYS A 210 20.20 -9.84 -2.18
C LYS A 210 18.85 -9.13 -2.04
N PHE A 211 18.60 -8.10 -2.86
CA PHE A 211 17.33 -7.37 -2.91
C PHE A 211 16.44 -7.80 -4.06
N HIS A 212 16.59 -9.01 -4.61
CA HIS A 212 15.52 -9.56 -5.43
C HIS A 212 14.28 -9.58 -4.55
N PRO A 213 13.22 -8.79 -4.82
CA PRO A 213 11.96 -8.99 -4.15
C PRO A 213 11.66 -10.46 -4.36
N HIS A 214 11.37 -11.19 -3.29
CA HIS A 214 10.99 -12.59 -3.39
C HIS A 214 9.63 -12.59 -4.09
N VAL A 215 9.66 -12.52 -5.42
CA VAL A 215 8.56 -12.76 -6.32
C VAL A 215 8.31 -14.26 -6.18
N SER A 216 7.67 -14.67 -5.09
CA SER A 216 7.17 -16.03 -4.93
C SER A 216 6.37 -16.35 -6.19
N ASP A 217 6.79 -17.39 -6.91
CA ASP A 217 6.24 -17.83 -8.18
C ASP A 217 4.73 -17.61 -8.24
N TYR A 218 4.28 -16.62 -9.00
CA TYR A 218 2.86 -16.46 -9.29
C TYR A 218 2.48 -17.58 -10.25
N GLU A 219 1.86 -18.62 -9.73
CA GLU A 219 1.10 -19.56 -10.55
C GLU A 219 0.15 -18.72 -11.41
N THR A 220 0.38 -18.79 -12.72
CA THR A 220 -0.45 -18.13 -13.72
C THR A 220 -1.77 -18.90 -13.76
N ASN A 221 -2.71 -18.56 -12.87
CA ASN A 221 -4.09 -18.99 -13.02
C ASN A 221 -4.69 -18.21 -14.19
N VAL A 222 -4.43 -18.72 -15.39
CA VAL A 222 -5.21 -18.41 -16.59
C VAL A 222 -6.59 -19.02 -16.36
N LEU A 223 -7.59 -18.18 -16.12
CA LEU A 223 -9.00 -18.54 -16.24
C LEU A 223 -9.35 -18.82 -17.70
#